data_AF-A0A2P8F7V2-F1
#
_entry.id   AF-A0A2P8F7V2-F1
#
_cell.length_a   1.000
_cell.length_b   1.000
_cell.length_c   1.000
_cell.angle_alpha   90.00
_cell.angle_beta   90.00
_cell.angle_gamma   90.00
#
_symmetry.space_group_name_H-M   'P 1'
#
loop_
_entity.id
_entity.type
_entity.pdbx_description
1 polymer ?
#
loop_
_entity_poly.entity_id
_entity_poly.type
_entity_poly.pdbx_seq_one_letter_code
_entity_poly.pdbx_strand_id
1 'polypeptide(L)'
;MHFTHFVTLSSNSQMMSQDNMKDKLRAWDARVNHALVGPKWHKRIDERMHWIAFPEKSGVNPHWHLLMQLLPEQLEVLADIETHEQCPFEESLTVAWKKLVPSGTVDVQRIAANRQDKKRVFDYVTKSLGHEPNFEDFVMFREYFEI
;
A
#
# COMPACT_ATOMS: atom_id res chain seq x y z
N MET A 1 -14.44 -9.09 -0.59
CA MET A 1 -13.06 -8.56 -0.44
C MET A 1 -13.11 -7.56 0.72
N HIS A 2 -12.30 -7.77 1.76
CA HIS A 2 -12.28 -6.88 2.94
C HIS A 2 -10.91 -6.23 3.04
N PHE A 3 -10.83 -4.92 2.81
CA PHE A 3 -9.59 -4.17 3.02
C PHE A 3 -9.33 -4.02 4.51
N THR A 4 -8.08 -4.24 4.90
CA THR A 4 -7.64 -4.21 6.30
C THR A 4 -6.90 -2.92 6.63
N HIS A 5 -6.29 -2.28 5.62
CA HIS A 5 -5.51 -1.06 5.79
C HIS A 5 -5.76 -0.07 4.66
N PHE A 6 -5.71 1.21 5.01
CA PHE A 6 -5.54 2.32 4.08
C PHE A 6 -4.11 2.84 4.25
N VAL A 7 -3.34 2.87 3.16
CA VAL A 7 -1.93 3.27 3.19
C VAL A 7 -1.71 4.44 2.25
N THR A 8 -1.03 5.49 2.71
CA THR A 8 -0.59 6.59 1.84
C THR A 8 0.92 6.53 1.68
N LEU A 9 1.41 6.44 0.44
CA LEU A 9 2.83 6.51 0.10
C LEU A 9 3.12 7.82 -0.63
N SER A 10 3.75 8.78 0.05
CA SER A 10 4.11 10.06 -0.57
C SER A 10 5.59 10.11 -0.92
N SER A 11 5.91 10.68 -2.08
CA SER A 11 7.31 10.89 -2.48
C SER A 11 7.95 12.11 -1.83
N ASN A 12 7.15 13.13 -1.52
CA ASN A 12 7.60 14.46 -1.11
C ASN A 12 8.57 15.10 -2.11
N SER A 13 8.47 14.71 -3.39
CA SER A 13 9.28 15.25 -4.48
C SER A 13 8.38 15.67 -5.64
N GLN A 14 8.42 16.95 -6.01
CA GLN A 14 7.63 17.47 -7.13
C GLN A 14 8.13 16.96 -8.49
N MET A 15 9.35 16.42 -8.55
CA MET A 15 10.01 16.01 -9.79
C MET A 15 9.83 14.52 -10.11
N MET A 16 9.11 13.75 -9.27
CA MET A 16 8.94 12.32 -9.53
C MET A 16 7.89 12.09 -10.61
N SER A 17 8.31 11.53 -11.75
CA SER A 17 7.38 11.15 -12.81
C SER A 17 6.46 10.01 -12.36
N GLN A 18 5.31 9.88 -13.02
CA GLN A 18 4.35 8.82 -12.76
C GLN A 18 4.95 7.43 -12.98
N ASP A 19 5.73 7.24 -14.04
CA ASP A 19 6.41 5.96 -14.31
C ASP A 19 7.40 5.59 -13.21
N ASN A 20 8.18 6.56 -12.72
CA ASN A 20 9.08 6.34 -11.59
C ASN A 20 8.28 6.01 -10.32
N MET A 21 7.15 6.68 -10.06
CA MET A 21 6.25 6.32 -8.95
C MET A 21 5.71 4.88 -9.07
N LYS A 22 5.38 4.41 -10.28
CA LYS A 22 4.94 3.03 -10.54
C LYS A 22 6.09 2.04 -10.28
N ASP A 23 7.30 2.33 -10.75
CA ASP A 23 8.50 1.50 -10.48
C ASP A 23 8.81 1.40 -8.98
N LYS A 24 8.70 2.52 -8.25
CA LYS A 24 8.89 2.56 -6.80
C LYS A 24 7.79 1.78 -6.09
N LEU A 25 6.54 1.87 -6.53
CA LEU A 25 5.44 1.08 -5.98
C LEU A 25 5.67 -0.43 -6.20
N ARG A 26 6.15 -0.84 -7.39
CA ARG A 26 6.51 -2.23 -7.69
C ARG A 26 7.64 -2.74 -6.80
N ALA A 27 8.71 -1.96 -6.65
CA ALA A 27 9.82 -2.33 -5.77
C ALA A 27 9.42 -2.35 -4.29
N TRP A 28 8.47 -1.49 -3.90
CA TRP A 28 7.91 -1.47 -2.55
C TRP A 28 7.11 -2.74 -2.28
N ASP A 29 6.20 -3.11 -3.19
CA ASP A 29 5.42 -4.35 -3.12
C ASP A 29 6.32 -5.58 -2.93
N ALA A 30 7.37 -5.70 -3.75
CA ALA A 30 8.34 -6.79 -3.65
C ALA A 30 9.01 -6.89 -2.28
N ARG A 31 9.37 -5.73 -1.68
CA ARG A 31 10.03 -5.67 -0.37
C ARG A 31 9.08 -6.04 0.76
N VAL A 32 7.85 -5.55 0.70
CA VAL A 32 6.82 -5.86 1.70
C VAL A 32 6.43 -7.34 1.62
N ASN A 33 6.18 -7.87 0.42
CA ASN A 33 5.88 -9.30 0.25
C ASN A 33 7.06 -10.19 0.67
N HIS A 34 8.31 -9.78 0.43
CA HIS A 34 9.46 -10.51 0.96
C HIS A 34 9.49 -10.51 2.49
N ALA A 35 9.15 -9.41 3.15
CA ALA A 35 9.10 -9.33 4.60
C ALA A 35 7.93 -10.15 5.19
N LEU A 36 6.77 -10.10 4.54
CA LEU A 36 5.52 -10.73 4.99
C LEU A 36 5.49 -12.24 4.72
N VAL A 37 5.85 -12.65 3.51
CA VAL A 37 5.76 -14.03 3.04
C VAL A 37 7.11 -14.75 3.17
N GLY A 38 8.21 -14.01 3.18
CA GLY A 38 9.57 -14.54 3.26
C GLY A 38 10.24 -14.78 1.91
N PRO A 39 11.37 -15.50 1.89
CA PRO A 39 12.07 -15.84 0.66
C PRO A 39 11.15 -16.58 -0.33
N LYS A 40 11.36 -16.36 -1.64
CA LYS A 40 10.53 -16.93 -2.72
C LYS A 40 9.07 -16.46 -2.71
N TRP A 41 8.75 -15.32 -2.07
CA TRP A 41 7.43 -14.66 -2.18
C TRP A 41 6.92 -14.56 -3.62
N HIS A 42 7.83 -14.41 -4.59
CA HIS A 42 7.47 -14.33 -6.00
C HIS A 42 6.79 -15.61 -6.54
N LYS A 43 7.07 -16.78 -5.95
CA LYS A 43 6.43 -18.06 -6.32
C LYS A 43 5.15 -18.34 -5.54
N ARG A 44 4.84 -17.55 -4.52
CA ARG A 44 3.73 -17.74 -3.57
C ARG A 44 2.65 -16.68 -3.81
N ILE A 45 2.15 -16.61 -5.04
CA ILE A 45 1.24 -15.55 -5.50
C ILE A 45 -0.02 -15.47 -4.62
N ASP A 46 -0.59 -16.62 -4.26
CA ASP A 46 -1.81 -16.72 -3.46
C ASP A 46 -1.62 -16.30 -2.00
N GLU A 47 -0.37 -16.13 -1.56
CA GLU A 47 -0.01 -15.76 -0.19
C GLU A 47 0.47 -14.31 -0.10
N ARG A 48 0.48 -13.57 -1.22
CA ARG A 48 0.90 -12.16 -1.25
C ARG A 48 -0.19 -11.25 -0.70
N MET A 49 0.20 -10.07 -0.23
CA MET A 49 -0.78 -9.02 0.08
C MET A 49 -1.50 -8.56 -1.19
N HIS A 50 -2.76 -8.19 -1.06
CA HIS A 50 -3.55 -7.61 -2.14
C HIS A 50 -3.69 -6.11 -1.94
N TRP A 51 -3.59 -5.33 -3.01
CA TRP A 51 -3.85 -3.90 -2.93
C TRP A 51 -4.30 -3.29 -4.26
N ILE A 52 -4.97 -2.15 -4.16
CA ILE A 52 -5.29 -1.25 -5.27
C ILE A 52 -4.75 0.13 -4.90
N ALA A 53 -3.95 0.74 -5.78
CA ALA A 53 -3.32 2.03 -5.58
C ALA A 53 -3.90 3.07 -6.53
N PHE A 54 -4.35 4.18 -5.97
CA PHE A 54 -4.84 5.35 -6.71
C PHE A 54 -3.79 6.45 -6.65
N PRO A 55 -3.38 7.05 -7.78
CA PRO A 55 -2.47 8.17 -7.75
C PRO A 55 -3.21 9.43 -7.31
N GLU A 56 -2.52 10.34 -6.62
CA GLU A 56 -3.03 11.67 -6.32
C GLU A 56 -1.91 12.72 -6.50
N LYS A 57 -2.27 13.90 -7.05
CA LYS A 57 -1.40 15.09 -7.20
C LYS A 57 -0.07 14.83 -7.95
N SER A 58 -0.14 14.18 -9.11
CA SER A 58 1.01 13.85 -9.99
C SER A 58 1.90 15.04 -10.40
N GLY A 59 1.44 16.30 -10.28
CA GLY A 59 2.21 17.50 -10.63
C GLY A 59 2.80 18.31 -9.47
N VAL A 60 2.50 17.99 -8.20
CA VAL A 60 2.96 18.80 -7.04
C VAL A 60 3.58 17.95 -5.94
N ASN A 61 2.92 16.85 -5.55
CA ASN A 61 3.48 15.89 -4.61
C ASN A 61 2.86 14.54 -4.92
N PRO A 62 3.45 13.78 -5.86
CA PRO A 62 2.94 12.47 -6.24
C PRO A 62 2.87 11.55 -5.02
N HIS A 63 1.69 11.02 -4.77
CA HIS A 63 1.45 10.02 -3.73
C HIS A 63 0.46 8.95 -4.21
N TRP A 64 0.58 7.77 -3.61
CA TRP A 64 -0.36 6.68 -3.79
C TRP A 64 -1.28 6.60 -2.57
N HIS A 65 -2.57 6.45 -2.80
CA HIS A 65 -3.53 5.97 -1.82
C HIS A 65 -3.85 4.50 -2.10
N LEU A 66 -3.50 3.62 -1.17
CA LEU A 66 -3.67 2.19 -1.32
C LEU A 66 -4.80 1.70 -0.42
N LEU A 67 -5.69 0.91 -1.01
CA LEU A 67 -6.52 -0.03 -0.28
C LEU A 67 -5.81 -1.36 -0.22
N MET A 68 -5.36 -1.75 0.97
CA MET A 68 -4.63 -2.99 1.18
C MET A 68 -5.47 -4.01 1.94
N GLN A 69 -5.35 -5.25 1.54
CA GLN A 69 -5.94 -6.41 2.19
C GLN A 69 -4.81 -7.39 2.54
N LEU A 70 -4.75 -7.70 3.84
CA LEU A 70 -4.02 -8.84 4.35
C LEU A 70 -4.95 -10.05 4.40
N LEU A 71 -4.40 -11.23 4.15
CA LEU A 71 -5.09 -12.51 4.28
C LEU A 71 -5.28 -12.86 5.77
N PRO A 72 -6.33 -13.62 6.13
CA PRO A 72 -6.55 -14.04 7.52
C PRO A 72 -5.31 -14.67 8.17
N GLU A 73 -4.62 -15.54 7.45
CA GLU A 73 -3.41 -16.23 7.92
C GLU A 73 -2.26 -15.26 8.19
N GLN A 74 -2.17 -14.18 7.41
CA GLN A 74 -1.20 -13.11 7.64
C GLN A 74 -1.58 -12.31 8.88
N LEU A 75 -2.86 -12.02 9.10
CA LEU A 75 -3.34 -11.31 10.29
C LEU A 75 -3.09 -12.12 11.56
N GLU A 76 -3.26 -13.44 11.52
CA GLU A 76 -2.97 -14.33 12.65
C GLU A 76 -1.48 -14.28 13.04
N VAL A 77 -0.58 -14.39 12.05
CA VAL A 77 0.87 -14.26 12.27
C VAL A 77 1.23 -12.89 12.85
N LEU A 78 0.56 -11.82 12.41
CA LEU A 78 0.80 -10.47 12.94
C LEU A 78 0.21 -10.28 14.34
N ALA A 79 -0.95 -10.86 14.65
CA ALA A 79 -1.58 -10.78 15.96
C ALA A 79 -0.70 -11.39 17.06
N ASP A 80 0.01 -12.48 16.77
CA ASP A 80 0.97 -13.09 17.69
C ASP A 80 2.19 -12.20 17.98
N ILE A 81 2.47 -11.23 17.11
CA ILE A 81 3.57 -10.26 17.23
C ILE A 81 3.10 -8.96 17.92
N GLU A 82 1.79 -8.69 17.96
CA GLU A 82 1.16 -7.38 18.23
C GLU A 82 0.98 -6.99 19.72
N THR A 83 1.69 -7.60 20.67
CA THR A 83 1.64 -7.17 22.09
C THR A 83 2.32 -5.81 22.38
N HIS A 84 2.76 -5.08 21.35
CA HIS A 84 3.41 -3.77 21.46
C HIS A 84 2.69 -2.70 20.60
N GLU A 85 2.67 -1.44 21.07
CA GLU A 85 1.89 -0.30 20.53
C GLU A 85 2.13 0.05 19.04
N GLN A 86 3.09 -0.59 18.37
CA GLN A 86 3.31 -0.51 16.92
C GLN A 86 3.53 -1.92 16.36
N CYS A 87 2.74 -2.29 15.35
CA CYS A 87 2.88 -3.58 14.68
C CYS A 87 4.15 -3.59 13.82
N PRO A 88 5.09 -4.53 14.01
CA PRO A 88 6.33 -4.60 13.24
C PRO A 88 6.13 -4.66 11.72
N PHE A 89 4.96 -5.12 11.27
CA PHE A 89 4.58 -5.07 9.87
C PHE A 89 4.37 -3.64 9.35
N GLU A 90 3.69 -2.77 10.08
CA GLU A 90 3.45 -1.38 9.66
C GLU A 90 4.77 -0.61 9.57
N GLU A 91 5.71 -0.88 10.49
CA GLU A 91 7.07 -0.39 10.41
C GLU A 91 7.78 -0.90 9.14
N SER A 92 7.59 -2.19 8.79
CA SER A 92 8.16 -2.76 7.56
C SER A 92 7.68 -2.05 6.29
N LEU A 93 6.42 -1.60 6.24
CA LEU A 93 5.88 -0.80 5.14
C LEU A 93 6.64 0.52 4.99
N THR A 94 6.89 1.18 6.14
CA THR A 94 7.60 2.45 6.22
C THR A 94 9.06 2.30 5.83
N VAL A 95 9.74 1.29 6.37
CA VAL A 95 11.15 0.99 6.07
C VAL A 95 11.32 0.65 4.59
N ALA A 96 10.43 -0.16 4.01
CA ALA A 96 10.48 -0.53 2.60
C ALA A 96 10.38 0.71 1.70
N TRP A 97 9.47 1.65 2.00
CA TRP A 97 9.29 2.87 1.22
C TRP A 97 10.45 3.83 1.36
N LYS A 98 10.91 4.10 2.58
CA LYS A 98 12.04 5.01 2.82
C LYS A 98 13.35 4.52 2.19
N LYS A 99 13.53 3.21 2.03
CA LYS A 99 14.65 2.65 1.25
C LYS A 99 14.55 2.90 -0.26
N LEU A 100 13.41 3.33 -0.78
CA LEU A 100 13.18 3.64 -2.20
C LEU A 100 13.12 5.13 -2.46
N VAL A 101 12.47 5.84 -1.54
CA VAL A 101 12.22 7.27 -1.56
C VAL A 101 12.57 7.82 -0.16
N PRO A 102 13.83 8.20 0.10
CA PRO A 102 14.28 8.62 1.42
C PRO A 102 13.55 9.85 1.99
N SER A 103 13.11 10.76 1.12
CA SER A 103 12.27 11.92 1.47
C SER A 103 10.81 11.54 1.74
N GLY A 104 10.39 10.34 1.36
CA GLY A 104 9.02 9.92 1.34
C GLY A 104 8.44 9.67 2.73
N THR A 105 7.12 9.78 2.81
CA THR A 105 6.35 9.50 4.03
C THR A 105 5.38 8.36 3.77
N VAL A 106 5.15 7.57 4.82
CA VAL A 106 4.16 6.49 4.84
C VAL A 106 3.20 6.80 5.98
N ASP A 107 1.92 6.75 5.67
CA ASP A 107 0.84 6.80 6.66
C ASP A 107 0.02 5.51 6.55
N VAL A 108 -0.12 4.79 7.65
CA VAL A 108 -0.80 3.49 7.71
C VAL A 108 -1.96 3.61 8.66
N GLN A 109 -3.17 3.30 8.17
CA GLN A 109 -4.37 3.37 8.97
C GLN A 109 -5.13 2.05 8.86
N ARG A 110 -5.28 1.35 9.99
CA ARG A 110 -6.13 0.15 10.08
C ARG A 110 -7.58 0.54 9.77
N ILE A 111 -8.26 -0.32 9.01
CA ILE A 111 -9.68 -0.17 8.71
C ILE A 111 -10.45 -1.05 9.69
N ALA A 112 -10.97 -0.46 10.75
CA ALA A 112 -11.79 -1.20 11.70
C ALA A 112 -13.13 -1.62 11.06
N ALA A 113 -13.76 -2.64 11.66
CA ALA A 113 -15.06 -3.15 11.21
C ALA A 113 -16.22 -2.14 11.36
N ASN A 114 -16.00 -1.03 12.10
CA ASN A 114 -17.00 -0.02 12.38
C ASN A 114 -17.43 0.75 11.11
N ARG A 115 -18.63 1.32 11.15
CA ARG A 115 -19.21 2.05 10.00
C ARG A 115 -18.45 3.33 9.66
N GLN A 116 -17.85 3.98 10.66
CA GLN A 116 -17.19 5.27 10.50
C GLN A 116 -15.90 5.14 9.68
N ASP A 117 -15.08 4.14 9.97
CA ASP A 117 -13.85 3.87 9.22
C ASP A 117 -14.13 3.43 7.80
N LYS A 118 -15.13 2.56 7.60
CA LYS A 118 -15.59 2.19 6.26
C LYS A 118 -16.05 3.40 5.44
N LYS A 119 -16.79 4.33 6.06
CA LYS A 119 -17.22 5.56 5.40
C LYS A 119 -16.02 6.44 5.05
N ARG A 120 -15.09 6.64 5.98
CA ARG A 120 -13.87 7.44 5.75
C ARG A 120 -13.07 6.90 4.57
N VAL A 121 -12.82 5.59 4.53
CA VAL A 121 -12.11 4.94 3.42
C VAL A 121 -12.88 5.12 2.10
N PHE A 122 -14.20 4.90 2.11
CA PHE A 122 -15.04 5.13 0.94
C PHE A 122 -14.96 6.56 0.42
N ASP A 123 -15.03 7.56 1.31
CA ASP A 123 -14.93 8.97 0.94
C ASP A 123 -13.57 9.29 0.30
N TYR A 124 -12.47 8.74 0.82
CA TYR A 124 -11.12 8.93 0.24
C TYR A 124 -10.98 8.30 -1.14
N VAL A 125 -11.46 7.06 -1.29
CA VAL A 125 -11.37 6.32 -2.56
C VAL A 125 -12.24 6.98 -3.61
N THR A 126 -13.48 7.34 -3.27
CA THR A 126 -14.39 8.01 -4.21
C THR A 126 -13.92 9.40 -4.60
N LYS A 127 -13.31 10.15 -3.68
CA LYS A 127 -12.63 11.42 -4.01
C LYS A 127 -11.49 11.20 -5.00
N SER A 128 -10.69 10.15 -4.80
CA SER A 128 -9.58 9.81 -5.71
C SER A 128 -10.10 9.43 -7.09
N LEU A 129 -11.10 8.55 -7.16
CA LEU A 129 -11.74 8.10 -8.40
C LEU A 129 -12.56 9.18 -9.13
N GLY A 130 -13.03 10.21 -8.41
CA GLY A 130 -13.78 11.32 -8.98
C GLY A 130 -12.95 12.24 -9.89
N HIS A 131 -11.63 12.06 -9.93
CA HIS A 131 -10.73 12.72 -10.87
C HIS A 131 -10.33 11.74 -11.98
N GLU A 132 -10.73 12.04 -13.22
CA GLU A 132 -10.54 11.19 -14.41
C GLU A 132 -9.11 10.64 -14.58
N PRO A 133 -8.01 11.43 -14.42
CA PRO A 133 -6.66 10.88 -14.51
C PRO A 133 -6.36 9.78 -13.48
N ASN A 134 -6.94 9.89 -12.28
CA ASN A 134 -6.73 8.89 -11.23
C ASN A 134 -7.51 7.59 -11.50
N PHE A 135 -8.58 7.66 -12.28
CA PHE A 135 -9.36 6.50 -12.70
C PHE A 135 -8.66 5.72 -13.82
N GLU A 136 -7.88 6.39 -14.68
CA GLU A 136 -7.14 5.71 -15.75
C GLU A 136 -5.80 5.13 -15.27
N ASP A 137 -5.19 5.75 -14.24
CA ASP A 137 -3.84 5.41 -13.76
C ASP A 137 -3.80 4.59 -12.46
N PHE A 138 -4.93 4.06 -11.99
CA PHE A 138 -4.88 3.16 -10.83
C PHE A 138 -4.08 1.91 -11.18
N VAL A 139 -3.38 1.39 -10.18
CA VAL A 139 -2.56 0.19 -10.30
C VAL A 139 -3.05 -0.87 -9.34
N MET A 140 -3.06 -2.12 -9.76
CA MET A 140 -3.40 -3.25 -8.92
C MET A 140 -2.21 -4.17 -8.70
N PHE A 141 -2.17 -4.82 -7.54
CA PHE A 141 -1.11 -5.78 -7.19
C PHE A 141 -0.87 -6.88 -8.25
N ARG A 142 -1.93 -7.25 -9.01
CA ARG A 142 -1.86 -8.27 -10.07
C ARG A 142 -0.98 -7.88 -11.25
N GLU A 143 -0.82 -6.59 -11.49
CA GLU A 143 0.07 -6.08 -12.54
C GLU A 143 1.54 -6.43 -12.25
N TYR A 144 1.86 -6.83 -11.00
CA TYR A 144 3.20 -7.17 -10.55
C TYR A 144 3.42 -8.67 -10.30
N PHE A 145 2.62 -9.53 -10.95
CA PHE A 145 2.79 -11.00 -10.84
C PHE A 145 4.01 -11.53 -11.58
N GLU A 146 4.44 -10.87 -12.66
CA GLU A 146 5.56 -11.32 -13.52
C GLU A 146 6.96 -10.93 -13.00
N ILE A 147 7.19 -11.04 -11.69
CA ILE A 147 8.53 -10.82 -11.07
C ILE A 147 9.11 -12.16 -10.66
#